data_AF-A0A2M7CNN8-F1
#
_entry.id   AF-A0A2M7CNN8-F1
#
_cell.length_a   1.000
_cell.length_b   1.000
_cell.length_c   1.000
_cell.angle_alpha   90.00
_cell.angle_beta   90.00
_cell.angle_gamma   90.00
#
_symmetry.space_group_name_H-M   'P 1'
#
loop_
_entity.id
_entity.type
_entity.pdbx_description
1 polymer ?
#
loop_
_entity_poly.entity_id
_entity_poly.type
_entity_poly.pdbx_seq_one_letter_code
_entity_poly.pdbx_strand_id
1 'polypeptide(L)'
;MDDFKKILYGVLVGFILLIVGFVSFAFIWSCGLDFSCKQAAPPPAGTPIPTLIPATLPAPPRFIPTYTPLPSAADSGTETPAGEISNVARPSNPGAPGEAVNMAGDANAGAQIFAANCVSCHGAEGVGGFANPGSADGTVPALNPIDPTLKDADYKTFATNLDLFIQHGSTPAGPGPTFTMPAWGNLGALTQRQIADVIAYLISLNP
;
A
#
# COMPACT_ATOMS: atom_id res chain seq x y z
N MET A 1 28.38 -51.21 19.28
CA MET A 1 28.02 -50.28 18.19
C MET A 1 26.58 -50.46 17.73
N ASP A 2 25.97 -51.65 17.89
CA ASP A 2 24.61 -51.93 17.43
C ASP A 2 23.51 -51.29 18.28
N ASP A 3 23.72 -51.09 19.58
CA ASP A 3 22.73 -50.45 20.45
C ASP A 3 22.55 -48.97 20.14
N PHE A 4 23.65 -48.27 19.81
CA PHE A 4 23.58 -46.88 19.36
C PHE A 4 22.81 -46.75 18.04
N LYS A 5 23.03 -47.67 17.09
CA LYS A 5 22.27 -47.70 15.83
C LYS A 5 20.77 -47.91 16.08
N LYS A 6 20.40 -48.85 16.97
CA LYS A 6 19.00 -49.10 17.33
C LYS A 6 18.33 -47.87 17.95
N ILE A 7 19.01 -47.18 18.86
CA ILE A 7 18.50 -45.94 19.48
C ILE A 7 18.37 -44.83 18.44
N LEU A 8 19.38 -44.63 17.60
CA LEU A 8 19.37 -43.64 16.52
C LEU A 8 18.22 -43.87 15.52
N TYR A 9 18.04 -45.12 15.07
CA TYR A 9 16.93 -45.46 14.18
C TYR A 9 15.57 -45.32 14.88
N GLY A 10 15.48 -45.66 16.17
CA GLY A 10 14.26 -45.47 16.95
C GLY A 10 13.85 -43.99 17.05
N VAL A 11 14.80 -43.10 17.33
CA VAL A 11 14.55 -41.65 17.38
C VAL A 11 14.20 -41.10 16.01
N LEU A 12 14.90 -41.52 14.95
CA LEU A 12 14.66 -41.04 13.59
C LEU A 12 13.28 -41.46 13.08
N VAL A 13 12.90 -42.72 13.30
CA VAL A 13 11.56 -43.23 12.94
C VAL A 13 10.48 -42.53 13.79
N GLY A 14 10.70 -42.37 15.10
CA GLY A 14 9.77 -41.66 15.98
C GLY A 14 9.54 -40.21 15.56
N PHE A 15 10.60 -39.49 15.20
CA PHE A 15 10.52 -38.10 14.72
C PHE A 15 9.77 -37.99 13.39
N ILE A 16 10.02 -38.91 12.45
CA ILE A 16 9.28 -38.96 11.18
C ILE A 16 7.80 -39.22 11.43
N LEU A 17 7.45 -40.19 12.29
CA LEU A 17 6.05 -40.48 12.63
C LEU A 17 5.36 -39.29 13.30
N LEU A 18 6.07 -38.55 14.14
CA LEU A 18 5.57 -37.31 14.76
C LEU A 18 5.27 -36.25 13.70
N ILE A 19 6.20 -36.01 12.76
CA ILE A 19 6.00 -35.05 11.67
C ILE A 19 4.80 -35.45 10.81
N VAL A 20 4.72 -36.72 10.39
CA VAL A 20 3.62 -37.21 9.55
C VAL A 20 2.29 -37.08 10.29
N GLY A 21 2.25 -37.40 11.59
CA GLY A 21 1.07 -37.23 12.43
C GLY A 21 0.65 -35.77 12.56
N PHE A 22 1.60 -34.86 12.81
CA PHE A 22 1.34 -33.43 12.93
C PHE A 22 0.83 -32.82 11.61
N VAL A 23 1.48 -33.12 10.49
CA VAL A 23 1.08 -32.65 9.16
C VAL A 23 -0.32 -33.18 8.80
N SER A 24 -0.58 -34.47 9.06
CA SER A 24 -1.90 -35.06 8.82
C SER A 24 -2.97 -34.42 9.70
N PHE A 25 -2.68 -34.17 10.98
CA PHE A 25 -3.59 -33.48 11.89
C PHE A 25 -3.90 -32.05 11.42
N ALA A 26 -2.87 -31.27 11.08
CA ALA A 26 -3.03 -29.91 10.57
C ALA A 26 -3.84 -29.88 9.26
N PHE A 27 -3.59 -30.85 8.37
CA PHE A 27 -4.33 -30.99 7.12
C PHE A 27 -5.80 -31.31 7.36
N ILE A 28 -6.11 -32.27 8.25
CA ILE A 28 -7.50 -32.62 8.60
C ILE A 28 -8.21 -31.45 9.27
N TRP A 29 -7.52 -30.69 10.13
CA TRP A 29 -8.08 -29.49 10.77
C TRP A 29 -8.33 -28.35 9.80
N SER A 30 -7.50 -28.17 8.78
CA SER A 30 -7.64 -27.09 7.80
C SER A 30 -8.60 -27.45 6.65
N CYS A 31 -8.49 -28.66 6.12
CA CYS A 31 -9.21 -29.06 4.90
C CYS A 31 -10.31 -30.11 5.11
N GLY A 32 -10.40 -30.75 6.28
CA GLY A 32 -11.30 -31.88 6.50
C GLY A 32 -10.81 -33.18 5.83
N LEU A 33 -11.67 -34.21 5.80
CA LEU A 33 -11.38 -35.49 5.12
C LEU A 33 -11.82 -35.49 3.65
N ASP A 34 -12.61 -34.49 3.25
CA ASP A 34 -13.00 -34.28 1.86
C ASP A 34 -11.90 -33.46 1.19
N PHE A 35 -11.43 -33.86 0.01
CA PHE A 35 -10.43 -33.12 -0.78
C PHE A 35 -10.89 -31.71 -1.25
N SER A 36 -11.92 -31.15 -0.63
CA SER A 36 -12.45 -29.80 -0.83
C SER A 36 -12.06 -28.91 0.36
N CYS A 37 -10.92 -28.21 0.28
CA CYS A 37 -10.53 -27.22 1.28
C CYS A 37 -11.54 -26.04 1.25
N LYS A 38 -12.56 -26.09 2.11
CA LYS A 38 -13.67 -25.10 2.15
C LYS A 38 -13.30 -23.74 2.74
N GLN A 39 -12.02 -23.50 3.07
CA GLN A 39 -11.56 -22.24 3.67
C GLN A 39 -11.12 -21.19 2.65
N ALA A 40 -11.11 -21.50 1.35
CA ALA A 40 -10.99 -20.45 0.35
C ALA A 40 -12.30 -19.65 0.32
N ALA A 41 -12.25 -18.40 0.79
CA ALA A 41 -13.34 -17.44 0.59
C ALA A 41 -13.73 -17.46 -0.91
N PRO A 42 -15.03 -17.52 -1.24
CA PRO A 42 -15.45 -17.51 -2.63
C PRO A 42 -14.84 -16.29 -3.31
N PRO A 43 -14.29 -16.42 -4.53
CA PRO A 43 -13.85 -15.26 -5.28
C PRO A 43 -15.00 -14.25 -5.35
N PRO A 44 -14.73 -12.94 -5.17
CA PRO A 44 -15.78 -11.94 -5.19
C PRO A 44 -16.58 -12.11 -6.48
N ALA A 45 -17.91 -12.21 -6.35
CA ALA A 45 -18.79 -12.34 -7.49
C ALA A 45 -18.57 -11.14 -8.41
N GLY A 46 -17.97 -11.37 -9.58
CA GLY A 46 -17.83 -10.34 -10.59
C GLY A 46 -19.21 -9.86 -10.97
N THR A 47 -19.54 -8.62 -10.67
CA THR A 47 -20.73 -8.00 -11.22
C THR A 47 -20.52 -7.87 -12.73
N PRO A 48 -21.53 -8.20 -13.56
CA PRO A 48 -21.43 -7.90 -14.98
C PRO A 48 -21.27 -6.38 -15.13
N ILE A 49 -20.17 -5.98 -15.77
CA ILE A 49 -19.93 -4.60 -16.19
C ILE A 49 -21.20 -4.17 -16.95
N PRO A 50 -21.94 -3.13 -16.50
CA PRO A 50 -23.11 -2.67 -17.22
C PRO A 50 -22.65 -2.31 -18.62
N THR A 51 -23.15 -3.07 -19.59
CA THR A 51 -22.87 -2.89 -21.00
C THR A 51 -23.26 -1.45 -21.33
N LEU A 52 -22.29 -0.70 -21.86
CA LEU A 52 -22.42 0.71 -22.22
C LEU A 52 -23.76 0.98 -22.89
N ILE A 53 -24.61 1.74 -22.21
CA ILE A 53 -25.76 2.39 -22.85
C ILE A 53 -25.15 3.36 -23.88
N PRO A 54 -25.44 3.23 -25.18
CA PRO A 54 -24.94 4.19 -26.16
C PRO A 54 -25.58 5.55 -25.86
N ALA A 55 -24.74 6.55 -25.56
CA ALA A 55 -25.18 7.90 -25.29
C ALA A 55 -25.75 8.55 -26.56
N THR A 56 -27.08 8.57 -26.70
CA THR A 56 -27.80 9.30 -27.76
C THR A 56 -28.42 10.59 -27.24
N LEU A 57 -27.85 11.20 -26.19
CA LEU A 57 -28.34 12.49 -25.68
C LEU A 57 -27.98 13.61 -26.67
N PRO A 58 -28.92 14.52 -27.01
CA PRO A 58 -28.63 15.69 -27.82
C PRO A 58 -27.63 16.61 -27.11
N ALA A 59 -26.73 17.22 -27.87
CA ALA A 59 -25.77 18.18 -27.33
C ALA A 59 -26.52 19.36 -26.65
N PRO A 60 -26.18 19.74 -25.41
CA PRO A 60 -26.78 20.90 -24.77
C PRO A 60 -26.36 22.19 -25.49
N PRO A 61 -27.25 23.20 -25.55
CA PRO A 61 -26.93 24.47 -26.21
C PRO A 61 -25.79 25.17 -25.49
N ARG A 62 -24.86 25.73 -26.29
CA ARG A 62 -23.70 26.47 -25.77
C ARG A 62 -24.16 27.70 -25.02
N PHE A 63 -24.01 27.67 -23.70
CA PHE A 63 -24.22 28.82 -22.84
C PHE A 63 -22.94 29.66 -22.87
N ILE A 64 -23.02 30.86 -23.44
CA ILE A 64 -21.94 31.86 -23.37
C ILE A 64 -22.31 32.80 -22.22
N PRO A 65 -21.67 32.74 -21.04
CA PRO A 65 -21.98 33.67 -19.98
C PRO A 65 -21.35 35.03 -20.27
N THR A 66 -22.19 36.05 -20.43
CA THR A 66 -21.79 37.45 -20.35
C THR A 66 -21.52 37.78 -18.88
N TYR A 67 -20.25 37.97 -18.53
CA TYR A 67 -19.84 38.29 -17.17
C TYR A 67 -20.17 39.75 -16.85
N THR A 68 -21.19 39.97 -16.02
CA THR A 68 -21.47 41.27 -15.40
C THR A 68 -20.97 41.20 -13.96
N PRO A 69 -20.04 42.06 -13.52
CA PRO A 69 -19.57 42.01 -12.15
C PRO A 69 -20.60 42.67 -11.22
N LEU A 70 -21.10 41.91 -10.24
CA LEU A 70 -21.87 42.42 -9.10
C LEU A 70 -21.03 42.32 -7.80
N PRO A 71 -21.27 43.19 -6.81
CA PRO A 71 -20.31 43.49 -5.77
C PRO A 71 -20.31 42.47 -4.63
N SER A 72 -19.12 42.34 -4.06
CA SER A 72 -18.77 41.51 -2.92
C SER A 72 -19.66 41.77 -1.69
N ALA A 73 -20.28 40.72 -1.19
CA ALA A 73 -20.84 40.66 0.15
C ALA A 73 -20.37 39.36 0.81
N ALA A 74 -19.59 39.56 1.88
CA ALA A 74 -19.09 38.64 2.88
C ALA A 74 -19.78 37.27 2.94
N ASP A 75 -19.00 36.22 2.69
CA ASP A 75 -19.32 34.86 3.14
C ASP A 75 -18.30 34.43 4.20
N SER A 76 -18.85 33.92 5.30
CA SER A 76 -18.12 33.32 6.40
C SER A 76 -17.64 31.93 5.98
N GLY A 77 -16.56 31.91 5.20
CA GLY A 77 -15.74 30.72 5.04
C GLY A 77 -14.79 30.61 6.22
N THR A 78 -14.96 29.60 7.07
CA THR A 78 -13.85 29.11 7.88
C THR A 78 -12.83 28.51 6.90
N GLU A 79 -11.91 29.35 6.43
CA GLU A 79 -10.72 28.94 5.70
C GLU A 79 -9.94 27.95 6.59
N THR A 80 -9.87 26.70 6.14
CA THR A 80 -8.68 25.89 6.42
C THR A 80 -7.53 26.66 5.79
N PRO A 81 -6.49 27.07 6.53
CA PRO A 81 -5.42 27.86 5.93
C PRO A 81 -4.79 27.04 4.82
N ALA A 82 -4.77 27.60 3.61
CA ALA A 82 -3.82 27.24 2.58
C ALA A 82 -2.42 27.57 3.12
N GLY A 83 -1.90 26.66 3.93
CA GLY A 83 -0.56 26.72 4.48
C GLY A 83 0.44 26.47 3.37
N GLU A 84 1.24 27.49 3.10
CA GLU A 84 2.60 27.45 2.55
C GLU A 84 2.81 26.61 1.28
N ILE A 85 3.32 27.25 0.22
CA ILE A 85 3.98 26.54 -0.88
C ILE A 85 5.23 25.84 -0.34
N SER A 86 5.03 24.75 0.40
CA SER A 86 6.06 23.86 0.88
C SER A 86 6.58 23.11 -0.34
N ASN A 87 7.88 23.15 -0.61
CA ASN A 87 8.55 22.34 -1.64
C ASN A 87 8.55 20.82 -1.32
N VAL A 88 7.57 20.35 -0.55
CA VAL A 88 7.41 18.96 -0.15
C VAL A 88 6.93 18.17 -1.36
N ALA A 89 7.61 17.07 -1.68
CA ALA A 89 7.18 16.18 -2.75
C ALA A 89 5.74 15.67 -2.48
N ARG A 90 4.92 15.60 -3.53
CA ARG A 90 3.53 15.13 -3.45
C ARG A 90 3.27 14.04 -4.49
N PRO A 91 2.37 13.08 -4.21
CA PRO A 91 1.97 12.10 -5.21
C PRO A 91 1.24 12.79 -6.37
N SER A 92 1.32 12.18 -7.56
CA SER A 92 0.55 12.65 -8.72
C SER A 92 -0.96 12.51 -8.52
N ASN A 93 -1.38 11.54 -7.69
CA ASN A 93 -2.77 11.22 -7.46
C ASN A 93 -3.30 12.08 -6.29
N PRO A 94 -4.33 12.91 -6.52
CA PRO A 94 -4.83 13.81 -5.49
C PRO A 94 -5.63 13.05 -4.42
N GLY A 95 -5.61 13.58 -3.20
CA GLY A 95 -6.46 13.11 -2.11
C GLY A 95 -6.07 13.72 -0.77
N ALA A 96 -6.95 13.55 0.22
CA ALA A 96 -6.70 13.94 1.59
C ALA A 96 -6.02 12.78 2.35
N PRO A 97 -5.24 13.07 3.39
CA PRO A 97 -4.63 12.03 4.22
C PRO A 97 -5.67 11.03 4.74
N GLY A 98 -5.32 9.75 4.73
CA GLY A 98 -6.09 8.67 5.32
C GLY A 98 -6.08 8.69 6.84
N GLU A 99 -6.91 7.85 7.45
CA GLU A 99 -7.01 7.72 8.91
C GLU A 99 -5.74 7.17 9.57
N ALA A 100 -4.85 6.54 8.79
CA ALA A 100 -3.58 6.02 9.26
C ALA A 100 -2.73 7.08 9.99
N VAL A 101 -2.78 8.35 9.56
CA VAL A 101 -2.02 9.46 10.19
C VAL A 101 -2.45 9.79 11.62
N ASN A 102 -3.63 9.31 12.03
CA ASN A 102 -4.17 9.49 13.38
C ASN A 102 -3.92 8.27 14.28
N MET A 103 -3.21 7.25 13.79
CA MET A 103 -2.91 6.02 14.51
C MET A 103 -1.42 5.92 14.85
N ALA A 104 -1.10 5.35 16.01
CA ALA A 104 0.27 5.00 16.35
C ALA A 104 0.62 3.65 15.70
N GLY A 105 1.49 3.65 14.68
CA GLY A 105 1.96 2.45 13.98
C GLY A 105 2.92 1.57 14.80
N ASP A 106 3.03 0.29 14.45
CA ASP A 106 4.05 -0.64 14.95
C ASP A 106 5.09 -0.89 13.83
N ALA A 107 6.31 -0.42 14.04
CA ALA A 107 7.39 -0.56 13.06
C ALA A 107 7.77 -2.02 12.76
N ASN A 108 7.59 -2.95 13.70
CA ASN A 108 7.88 -4.37 13.47
C ASN A 108 6.84 -5.01 12.54
N ALA A 109 5.56 -4.69 12.74
CA ALA A 109 4.49 -5.10 11.84
C ALA A 109 4.68 -4.44 10.46
N GLY A 110 5.05 -3.15 10.45
CA GLY A 110 5.35 -2.39 9.24
C GLY A 110 6.47 -3.00 8.41
N ALA A 111 7.55 -3.47 9.05
CA ALA A 111 8.66 -4.14 8.39
C ALA A 111 8.23 -5.41 7.64
N GLN A 112 7.31 -6.19 8.22
CA GLN A 112 6.79 -7.40 7.56
C GLN A 112 5.93 -7.06 6.34
N ILE A 113 5.08 -6.03 6.45
CA ILE A 113 4.24 -5.55 5.35
C ILE A 113 5.12 -4.98 4.24
N PHE A 114 6.16 -4.21 4.60
CA PHE A 114 7.13 -3.65 3.67
C PHE A 114 7.85 -4.75 2.89
N ALA A 115 8.32 -5.78 3.60
CA ALA A 115 8.98 -6.94 3.00
C ALA A 115 8.08 -7.66 1.98
N ALA A 116 6.79 -7.78 2.27
CA ALA A 116 5.84 -8.47 1.41
C ALA A 116 5.39 -7.66 0.18
N ASN A 117 5.35 -6.33 0.27
CA ASN A 117 4.66 -5.49 -0.73
C ASN A 117 5.53 -4.43 -1.40
N CYS A 118 6.56 -3.93 -0.73
CA CYS A 118 7.30 -2.73 -1.14
C CYS A 118 8.69 -3.04 -1.69
N VAL A 119 9.33 -4.11 -1.18
CA VAL A 119 10.70 -4.50 -1.53
C VAL A 119 10.89 -4.81 -3.02
N SER A 120 9.85 -5.29 -3.69
CA SER A 120 9.91 -5.62 -5.13
C SER A 120 10.28 -4.43 -6.01
N CYS A 121 10.00 -3.19 -5.56
CA CYS A 121 10.33 -1.97 -6.29
C CYS A 121 11.29 -1.05 -5.52
N HIS A 122 11.15 -0.94 -4.20
CA HIS A 122 11.98 -0.07 -3.37
C HIS A 122 13.19 -0.77 -2.75
N GLY A 123 13.40 -2.06 -3.04
CA GLY A 123 14.54 -2.82 -2.52
C GLY A 123 14.45 -3.18 -1.05
N ALA A 124 15.37 -4.03 -0.62
CA ALA A 124 15.51 -4.40 0.78
C ALA A 124 15.77 -3.14 1.62
N GLU A 125 15.04 -2.99 2.73
CA GLU A 125 15.16 -1.83 3.63
C GLU A 125 14.95 -0.46 2.95
N GLY A 126 14.34 -0.42 1.76
CA GLY A 126 14.04 0.83 1.07
C GLY A 126 15.22 1.50 0.38
N VAL A 127 16.34 0.80 0.15
CA VAL A 127 17.53 1.41 -0.50
C VAL A 127 17.30 1.83 -1.96
N GLY A 128 16.21 1.38 -2.59
CA GLY A 128 15.79 1.77 -3.94
C GLY A 128 16.74 1.30 -5.04
N GLY A 129 16.82 2.08 -6.12
CA GLY A 129 17.82 1.92 -7.19
C GLY A 129 17.39 1.02 -8.35
N PHE A 130 16.14 0.56 -8.37
CA PHE A 130 15.60 -0.19 -9.50
C PHE A 130 15.32 0.74 -10.67
N ALA A 131 15.70 0.35 -11.88
CA ALA A 131 15.42 1.11 -13.07
C ALA A 131 13.90 1.23 -13.30
N ASN A 132 13.44 2.43 -13.61
CA ASN A 132 12.09 2.72 -14.06
C ASN A 132 12.15 3.43 -15.42
N PRO A 133 12.45 2.71 -16.51
CA PRO A 133 12.51 3.30 -17.84
C PRO A 133 11.22 4.05 -18.17
N GLY A 134 11.37 5.24 -18.76
CA GLY A 134 10.24 6.10 -19.12
C GLY A 134 9.71 6.98 -17.99
N SER A 135 10.24 6.86 -16.76
CA SER A 135 10.11 7.91 -15.75
C SER A 135 11.18 9.00 -15.95
N ALA A 136 10.90 10.22 -15.48
CA ALA A 136 11.82 11.35 -15.53
C ALA A 136 13.08 11.10 -14.68
N ASP A 137 12.92 10.46 -13.52
CA ASP A 137 14.01 10.12 -12.60
C ASP A 137 14.78 8.85 -13.03
N GLY A 138 14.25 8.12 -14.00
CA GLY A 138 14.81 6.87 -14.54
C GLY A 138 14.86 5.70 -13.56
N THR A 139 14.48 5.89 -12.30
CA THR A 139 14.55 4.89 -11.22
C THR A 139 13.32 4.96 -10.31
N VAL A 140 13.09 3.89 -9.55
CA VAL A 140 12.21 3.91 -8.39
C VAL A 140 12.97 4.56 -7.22
N PRO A 141 12.40 5.58 -6.55
CA PRO A 141 13.10 6.32 -5.51
C PRO A 141 13.44 5.45 -4.30
N ALA A 142 14.56 5.77 -3.66
CA ALA A 142 14.90 5.22 -2.36
C ALA A 142 13.99 5.80 -1.27
N LEU A 143 13.67 4.95 -0.28
CA LEU A 143 12.96 5.29 0.95
C LEU A 143 13.91 5.31 2.16
N ASN A 144 15.16 4.91 1.97
CA ASN A 144 16.23 4.96 2.96
C ASN A 144 17.60 5.22 2.28
N PRO A 145 18.14 6.45 2.34
CA PRO A 145 17.48 7.65 2.86
C PRO A 145 16.31 8.07 1.97
N ILE A 146 15.23 8.54 2.58
CA ILE A 146 14.09 9.12 1.86
C ILE A 146 14.42 10.53 1.34
N ASP A 147 13.65 11.00 0.35
CA ASP A 147 13.69 12.39 -0.10
C ASP A 147 13.65 13.36 1.09
N PRO A 148 14.67 14.22 1.27
CA PRO A 148 14.75 15.15 2.39
C PRO A 148 13.56 16.10 2.49
N THR A 149 12.83 16.35 1.39
CA THR A 149 11.63 17.20 1.39
C THR A 149 10.42 16.53 2.03
N LEU A 150 10.40 15.20 2.13
CA LEU A 150 9.33 14.45 2.80
C LEU A 150 9.57 14.29 4.30
N LYS A 151 10.84 14.25 4.71
CA LYS A 151 11.24 14.08 6.10
C LYS A 151 10.91 15.34 6.90
N ASP A 152 10.27 15.14 8.05
CA ASP A 152 10.00 16.19 9.02
C ASP A 152 10.36 15.72 10.43
N ALA A 153 10.66 16.66 11.33
CA ALA A 153 10.91 16.37 12.74
C ALA A 153 9.61 16.06 13.50
N ASP A 154 8.50 16.65 13.07
CA ASP A 154 7.17 16.31 13.56
C ASP A 154 6.67 15.00 12.94
N TYR A 155 6.38 14.02 13.81
CA TYR A 155 5.90 12.71 13.39
C TYR A 155 4.63 12.82 12.55
N LYS A 156 3.68 13.69 12.95
CA LYS A 156 2.38 13.77 12.25
C LYS A 156 2.53 14.33 10.84
N THR A 157 3.37 15.34 10.67
CA THR A 157 3.71 15.91 9.37
C THR A 157 4.42 14.89 8.48
N PHE A 158 5.43 14.20 9.01
CA PHE A 158 6.14 13.16 8.25
C PHE A 158 5.21 11.99 7.89
N ALA A 159 4.40 11.52 8.84
CA ALA A 159 3.39 10.48 8.60
C ALA A 159 2.39 10.92 7.52
N THR A 160 1.96 12.17 7.52
CA THR A 160 1.06 12.73 6.50
C THR A 160 1.71 12.75 5.12
N ASN A 161 2.97 13.14 5.04
CA ASN A 161 3.70 13.15 3.77
C ASN A 161 3.81 11.73 3.18
N LEU A 162 4.10 10.72 4.01
CA LEU A 162 4.17 9.32 3.59
C LEU A 162 2.80 8.72 3.24
N ASP A 163 1.80 9.01 4.06
CA ASP A 163 0.45 8.47 3.92
C ASP A 163 -0.14 8.80 2.55
N LEU A 164 0.03 10.04 2.07
CA LEU A 164 -0.50 10.43 0.76
C LEU A 164 -0.01 9.53 -0.39
N PHE A 165 1.25 9.11 -0.37
CA PHE A 165 1.79 8.19 -1.36
C PHE A 165 1.25 6.76 -1.16
N ILE A 166 1.16 6.26 0.07
CA ILE A 166 0.70 4.90 0.33
C ILE A 166 -0.82 4.78 0.10
N GLN A 167 -1.58 5.79 0.50
CA GLN A 167 -3.03 5.86 0.39
C GLN A 167 -3.47 6.01 -1.07
N HIS A 168 -2.84 6.93 -1.83
CA HIS A 168 -3.29 7.31 -3.17
C HIS A 168 -2.40 6.81 -4.31
N GLY A 169 -1.21 6.29 -4.01
CA GLY A 169 -0.25 5.90 -5.03
C GLY A 169 0.35 7.10 -5.76
N SER A 170 1.26 6.83 -6.69
CA SER A 170 1.88 7.88 -7.50
C SER A 170 2.33 7.34 -8.85
N THR A 171 2.11 8.13 -9.89
CA THR A 171 2.63 7.90 -11.23
C THR A 171 3.75 8.92 -11.48
N PRO A 172 5.00 8.49 -11.63
CA PRO A 172 6.10 9.44 -11.86
C PRO A 172 5.93 10.12 -13.22
N ALA A 173 6.46 11.33 -13.36
CA ALA A 173 6.46 12.04 -14.64
C ALA A 173 7.30 11.28 -15.69
N GLY A 174 7.02 11.49 -16.97
CA GLY A 174 7.82 10.94 -18.08
C GLY A 174 6.97 10.35 -19.22
N PRO A 175 7.59 9.98 -20.35
CA PRO A 175 6.88 9.54 -21.57
C PRO A 175 6.24 8.15 -21.47
N GLY A 176 6.35 7.47 -20.33
CA GLY A 176 5.69 6.19 -20.07
C GLY A 176 6.45 5.38 -19.05
N PRO A 177 6.34 5.70 -17.74
CA PRO A 177 7.01 4.95 -16.69
C PRO A 177 6.62 3.47 -16.70
N THR A 178 7.60 2.60 -16.57
CA THR A 178 7.39 1.15 -16.49
C THR A 178 6.70 0.75 -15.19
N PHE A 179 7.05 1.42 -14.08
CA PHE A 179 6.49 1.20 -12.76
C PHE A 179 5.75 2.43 -12.24
N THR A 180 4.60 2.18 -11.62
CA THR A 180 3.82 3.17 -10.87
C THR A 180 3.57 2.63 -9.47
N MET A 181 3.50 3.52 -8.48
CA MET A 181 3.21 3.14 -7.11
C MET A 181 1.69 2.94 -6.96
N PRO A 182 1.21 1.74 -6.58
CA PRO A 182 -0.21 1.47 -6.40
C PRO A 182 -0.82 2.30 -5.27
N ALA A 183 -2.12 2.59 -5.39
CA ALA A 183 -2.89 3.28 -4.36
C ALA A 183 -3.36 2.30 -3.28
N TRP A 184 -2.46 1.83 -2.42
CA TRP A 184 -2.72 0.72 -1.48
C TRP A 184 -3.96 0.92 -0.62
N GLY A 185 -4.15 2.14 -0.11
CA GLY A 185 -5.33 2.48 0.69
C GLY A 185 -6.60 2.60 -0.16
N ASN A 186 -6.57 3.35 -1.27
CA ASN A 186 -7.74 3.55 -2.13
C ASN A 186 -8.20 2.25 -2.81
N LEU A 187 -7.28 1.34 -3.09
CA LEU A 187 -7.58 0.01 -3.63
C LEU A 187 -8.05 -0.98 -2.55
N GLY A 188 -7.96 -0.61 -1.27
CA GLY A 188 -8.27 -1.50 -0.15
C GLY A 188 -7.30 -2.67 -0.01
N ALA A 189 -6.12 -2.60 -0.64
CA ALA A 189 -5.10 -3.62 -0.56
C ALA A 189 -4.42 -3.64 0.83
N LEU A 190 -4.32 -2.47 1.47
CA LEU A 190 -3.90 -2.33 2.87
C LEU A 190 -4.98 -1.62 3.67
N THR A 191 -5.20 -2.09 4.90
CA THR A 191 -6.04 -1.40 5.89
C THR A 191 -5.34 -0.17 6.45
N GLN A 192 -6.09 0.79 6.99
CA GLN A 192 -5.52 2.00 7.62
C GLN A 192 -4.53 1.67 8.74
N ARG A 193 -4.79 0.59 9.50
CA ARG A 193 -3.86 0.08 10.51
C ARG A 193 -2.53 -0.37 9.91
N GLN A 194 -2.59 -1.16 8.83
CA GLN A 194 -1.40 -1.63 8.12
C GLN A 194 -0.62 -0.48 7.49
N ILE A 195 -1.31 0.54 6.97
CA ILE A 195 -0.66 1.75 6.45
C ILE A 195 0.07 2.48 7.58
N ALA A 196 -0.55 2.65 8.75
CA ALA A 196 0.10 3.26 9.91
C ALA A 196 1.33 2.47 10.37
N ASP A 197 1.28 1.14 10.34
CA ASP A 197 2.41 0.27 10.67
C ASP A 197 3.58 0.48 9.70
N VAL A 198 3.31 0.50 8.39
CA VAL A 198 4.33 0.76 7.35
C VAL A 198 4.92 2.17 7.50
N ILE A 199 4.09 3.18 7.77
CA ILE A 199 4.55 4.55 8.03
C ILE A 199 5.52 4.58 9.22
N ALA A 200 5.17 3.94 10.34
CA ALA A 200 6.06 3.87 11.50
C ALA A 200 7.40 3.20 11.18
N TYR A 201 7.38 2.14 10.36
CA TYR A 201 8.61 1.51 9.88
C TYR A 201 9.45 2.45 9.01
N LEU A 202 8.87 3.12 8.01
CA LEU A 202 9.58 4.06 7.14
C LEU A 202 10.18 5.25 7.91
N ILE A 203 9.46 5.77 8.91
CA ILE A 203 9.98 6.81 9.79
C ILE A 203 11.18 6.28 10.60
N SER A 204 11.12 5.04 11.09
CA SER A 204 12.24 4.43 11.85
C SER A 204 13.52 4.24 11.03
N LEU A 205 13.41 4.12 9.70
CA LEU A 205 14.55 4.06 8.79
C LEU A 205 15.19 5.44 8.55
N ASN A 206 14.48 6.53 8.87
CA ASN A 206 14.89 7.90 8.57
C ASN A 206 14.93 8.77 9.85
N PRO A 207 15.82 8.48 10.81
CA PRO A 207 15.96 9.23 12.06
C PRO A 207 16.45 10.65 11.82
#